data_AF-A0A7E5WY15-F1
#
_entry.id   AF-A0A7E5WY15-F1
#
_cell.length_a   1.000
_cell.length_b   1.000
_cell.length_c   1.000
_cell.angle_alpha   90.00
_cell.angle_beta   90.00
_cell.angle_gamma   90.00
#
_symmetry.space_group_name_H-M   'P 1'
#
loop_
_entity.id
_entity.type
_entity.pdbx_description
1 polymer ?
#
loop_
_entity_poly.entity_id
_entity_poly.type
_entity_poly.pdbx_seq_one_letter_code
_entity_poly.pdbx_strand_id
1 'polypeptide(L)' 'MAEELHEGLSSTNEDYNDFLDDLEEDPAFRQNVNIFKDEQKIPVDTDEIDPSLPRITLAEMLDDLVIEDVDMTEV' A
#
# COMPACT_ATOMS: atom_id res chain seq x y z
N MET A 1 14.29 21.13 -8.50
CA MET A 1 14.11 20.42 -7.21
C MET A 1 12.66 20.31 -6.77
N ALA A 2 11.90 21.38 -6.49
CA ALA A 2 10.48 21.22 -6.13
C ALA A 2 9.59 20.83 -7.33
N GLU A 3 9.89 21.32 -8.53
CA GLU A 3 9.17 20.96 -9.76
C GLU A 3 9.47 19.50 -10.22
N GLU A 4 10.66 18.98 -9.98
CA GLU A 4 11.03 17.59 -10.36
C GLU A 4 10.34 16.52 -9.49
N LEU A 5 9.97 16.85 -8.25
CA LEU A 5 9.15 15.99 -7.39
C LEU A 5 7.68 15.94 -7.85
N HIS A 6 7.19 17.02 -8.47
CA HIS A 6 5.81 17.11 -8.94
C HIS A 6 5.59 16.34 -10.25
N GLU A 7 6.57 16.34 -11.16
CA GLU A 7 6.55 15.55 -12.40
C GLU A 7 6.49 14.04 -12.11
N GLY A 8 7.31 13.57 -11.15
CA GLY A 8 7.29 12.18 -10.71
C GLY A 8 5.97 11.78 -10.03
N LEU A 9 5.32 12.69 -9.31
CA LEU A 9 4.00 12.44 -8.70
C LEU A 9 2.86 12.46 -9.73
N SER A 10 2.96 13.28 -10.78
CA SER A 10 1.98 13.32 -11.87
C SER A 10 2.01 12.02 -12.67
N SER A 11 3.20 11.53 -13.05
CA SER A 11 3.36 10.23 -13.70
C SER A 11 2.92 9.10 -12.78
N THR A 12 3.29 9.16 -11.49
CA THR A 12 2.84 8.18 -10.48
C THR A 12 1.31 8.17 -10.33
N ASN A 13 0.65 9.31 -10.51
CA ASN A 13 -0.80 9.39 -10.43
C ASN A 13 -1.46 8.79 -11.68
N GLU A 14 -0.89 8.98 -12.88
CA GLU A 14 -1.32 8.29 -14.10
C GLU A 14 -1.12 6.77 -13.95
N ASP A 15 0.09 6.32 -13.60
CA ASP A 15 0.42 4.91 -13.36
C ASP A 15 -0.48 4.27 -12.29
N TYR A 16 -0.82 5.02 -11.23
CA TYR A 16 -1.74 4.55 -10.19
C TYR A 16 -3.17 4.40 -10.70
N ASN A 17 -3.65 5.29 -11.57
CA ASN A 17 -4.99 5.16 -12.15
C ASN A 17 -5.05 4.00 -13.15
N ASP A 18 -4.04 3.84 -14.02
CA ASP A 18 -3.94 2.68 -14.91
C ASP A 18 -3.93 1.36 -14.13
N PHE A 19 -3.19 1.29 -13.01
CA PHE A 19 -3.23 0.13 -12.12
C PHE A 19 -4.63 -0.14 -11.53
N LEU A 20 -5.37 0.91 -11.15
CA LEU A 20 -6.73 0.74 -10.63
C LEU A 20 -7.70 0.24 -11.71
N ASP A 21 -7.55 0.71 -12.95
CA ASP A 21 -8.36 0.27 -14.08
C ASP A 21 -8.10 -1.23 -14.38
N ASP A 22 -6.84 -1.65 -14.43
CA ASP A 22 -6.46 -3.06 -14.60
C ASP A 22 -7.01 -3.95 -13.45
N LEU A 23 -6.99 -3.43 -12.22
CA LEU A 23 -7.50 -4.12 -11.04
C LEU A 23 -9.04 -4.27 -11.03
N GLU A 24 -9.76 -3.41 -11.73
CA GLU A 24 -11.22 -3.54 -11.93
C GLU A 24 -11.55 -4.54 -13.05
N GLU A 25 -10.74 -4.61 -14.11
CA GLU A 25 -10.99 -5.46 -15.28
C GLU A 25 -10.68 -6.94 -15.03
N ASP A 26 -9.59 -7.27 -14.31
CA ASP A 26 -9.17 -8.66 -14.08
C ASP A 26 -9.39 -9.15 -12.63
N PRO A 27 -10.36 -10.06 -12.39
CA PRO A 27 -10.58 -10.69 -11.08
C PRO A 27 -9.38 -11.45 -10.53
N ALA A 28 -8.53 -12.03 -11.38
CA ALA A 28 -7.32 -12.74 -10.97
C ALA A 28 -6.25 -11.76 -10.49
N PHE A 29 -6.16 -10.58 -11.08
CA PHE A 29 -5.28 -9.52 -10.60
C PHE A 29 -5.77 -8.95 -9.25
N ARG A 30 -7.09 -8.85 -9.09
CA ARG A 30 -7.73 -8.37 -7.85
C ARG A 30 -7.63 -9.33 -6.65
N GLN A 31 -7.49 -10.64 -6.87
CA GLN A 31 -7.70 -11.64 -5.82
C GLN A 31 -6.81 -11.49 -4.57
N ASN A 32 -5.65 -10.83 -4.71
CA ASN A 32 -4.68 -10.63 -3.63
C ASN A 32 -4.61 -9.18 -3.13
N VAL A 33 -5.51 -8.30 -3.58
CA VAL A 33 -5.51 -6.88 -3.22
C VAL A 33 -6.77 -6.54 -2.43
N ASN A 34 -6.59 -6.01 -1.22
CA ASN A 34 -7.72 -5.53 -0.42
C ASN A 34 -8.14 -4.12 -0.87
N ILE A 35 -9.28 -4.03 -1.55
CA ILE A 35 -9.82 -2.74 -2.01
C ILE A 35 -10.85 -2.12 -1.07
N PHE A 36 -11.17 -2.78 0.05
CA PHE A 36 -12.15 -2.26 0.99
C PHE A 36 -11.50 -1.14 1.81
N LYS A 37 -11.98 0.07 1.60
CA LYS A 37 -11.63 1.23 2.42
C LYS A 37 -12.43 1.18 3.71
N ASP A 38 -11.74 0.88 4.80
CA ASP A 38 -12.30 1.00 6.14
C ASP A 38 -12.13 2.46 6.61
N GLU A 39 -13.23 3.21 6.66
CA GLU A 39 -13.23 4.61 7.12
C GLU A 39 -12.82 4.76 8.60
N GLN A 40 -12.85 3.67 9.36
CA GLN A 40 -12.41 3.64 10.76
C GLN A 40 -10.95 3.23 10.90
N LYS A 41 -10.32 2.70 9.83
CA LYS A 41 -8.92 2.30 9.83
C LYS A 41 -8.04 3.53 9.65
N ILE A 42 -7.60 4.07 10.77
CA ILE A 42 -6.68 5.18 10.84
C ILE A 42 -5.26 4.63 10.58
N PRO A 43 -4.43 5.27 9.71
CA PRO A 43 -3.05 4.86 9.51
C PRO A 43 -2.30 4.91 10.85
N VAL A 44 -1.57 3.83 11.16
CA VAL A 44 -0.99 3.63 12.50
C VAL A 44 0.05 4.69 12.86
N ASP A 45 0.64 5.35 11.86
CA ASP A 45 1.60 6.44 12.01
C ASP A 45 0.97 7.83 12.21
N THR A 46 -0.36 7.93 12.33
CA THR A 46 -1.02 9.20 12.64
C THR A 46 -1.12 9.42 14.16
N ASP A 47 -0.83 10.64 14.60
CA ASP A 47 -0.90 11.05 16.00
C ASP A 47 -2.33 11.04 16.60
N GLU A 48 -3.35 10.79 15.77
CA GLU A 48 -4.78 10.88 16.13
C GLU A 48 -5.34 9.64 16.85
N ILE A 49 -4.54 8.61 17.05
CA ILE A 49 -4.96 7.38 17.75
C ILE A 49 -4.85 7.59 19.27
N ASP A 50 -5.60 6.83 20.08
CA ASP A 50 -5.51 6.83 21.55
C ASP A 50 -4.22 6.15 22.05
N PRO A 51 -3.35 6.81 22.86
CA PRO A 51 -2.06 6.26 23.29
C PRO A 51 -2.18 5.09 24.27
N SER A 52 -3.38 4.79 24.77
CA SER A 52 -3.64 3.64 25.64
C SER A 52 -3.81 2.32 24.89
N LEU A 53 -4.01 2.36 23.57
CA LEU A 53 -4.10 1.16 22.73
C LEU A 53 -2.71 0.66 22.32
N PRO A 54 -2.50 -0.67 22.22
CA PRO A 54 -1.27 -1.22 21.65
C PRO A 54 -1.08 -0.73 20.21
N ARG A 55 0.12 -0.22 19.91
CA ARG A 55 0.48 0.30 18.58
C ARG A 55 1.70 -0.44 18.08
N ILE A 56 1.73 -0.69 16.78
CA ILE A 56 2.92 -1.16 16.08
C ILE A 56 3.07 -0.30 14.83
N THR A 57 4.19 0.36 14.68
CA THR A 57 4.47 1.21 13.51
C THR A 57 4.68 0.35 12.28
N LEU A 58 4.46 0.91 11.10
CA LEU A 58 4.77 0.19 9.86
C LEU A 58 6.26 -0.16 9.79
N ALA A 59 7.13 0.70 10.32
CA ALA A 59 8.56 0.45 10.44
C ALA A 59 8.86 -0.82 11.28
N GLU A 60 8.23 -0.96 12.45
CA GLU A 60 8.38 -2.17 13.28
C GLU A 60 7.83 -3.43 12.58
N MET A 61 6.74 -3.31 11.82
CA MET A 61 6.22 -4.44 11.03
C MET A 61 7.14 -4.87 9.90
N LEU A 62 7.91 -3.94 9.31
CA LEU A 62 8.88 -4.22 8.27
C LEU A 62 10.18 -4.80 8.82
N ASP A 63 10.57 -4.43 10.04
CA ASP A 63 11.78 -4.99 10.69
C ASP A 63 11.65 -6.49 10.97
N ASP A 64 10.44 -6.97 11.30
CA ASP A 64 10.14 -8.40 11.51
C ASP A 64 9.84 -9.14 10.18
N LEU A 65 9.68 -8.44 9.07
CA LEU A 65 9.29 -9.02 7.79
C LEU A 65 10.48 -9.70 7.09
N VAL A 66 10.60 -11.01 7.26
CA VAL A 66 11.55 -11.83 6.50
C VAL A 66 10.89 -12.29 5.19
N ILE A 67 11.11 -11.53 4.12
CA ILE A 67 10.78 -11.99 2.77
C ILE A 67 11.93 -12.88 2.30
N GLU A 68 11.78 -14.21 2.43
CA GLU A 68 12.65 -15.12 1.70
C GLU A 68 12.30 -15.00 0.21
N ASP A 69 13.32 -14.88 -0.66
CA ASP A 69 13.18 -15.01 -2.11
C ASP A 69 12.82 -16.46 -2.43
N VAL A 70 11.57 -16.82 -2.14
CA VAL A 70 10.96 -18.02 -2.67
C VAL A 70 10.47 -17.59 -4.04
N ASP A 71 11.19 -18.02 -5.09
CA ASP A 71 10.73 -17.85 -6.47
C ASP A 71 9.25 -18.22 -6.51
N MET A 72 8.38 -17.26 -6.79
CA MET A 72 6.96 -17.50 -6.98
C MET A 72 6.81 -18.33 -8.25
N THR A 73 7.00 -19.65 -8.13
CA THR A 73 6.81 -20.56 -9.24
C THR A 73 5.33 -20.54 -9.60
N GLU A 74 5.02 -20.07 -10.81
CA GLU A 74 3.68 -20.19 -11.39
C GLU A 74 3.23 -21.66 -11.31
N VAL A 75 2.10 -21.89 -10.63
CA VAL A 75 1.41 -23.18 -10.53
C VAL A 75 0.43 -23.37 -11.67
#